data_AF-A0A2E9QC30-F1
#
_entry.id   AF-A0A2E9QC30-F1
#
_cell.length_a   1.000
_cell.length_b   1.000
_cell.length_c   1.000
_cell.angle_alpha   90.00
_cell.angle_beta   90.00
_cell.angle_gamma   90.00
#
_symmetry.space_group_name_H-M   'P 1'
#
loop_
_entity.id
_entity.type
_entity.pdbx_description
1 polymer ?
#
loop_
_entity_poly.entity_id
_entity_poly.type
_entity_poly.pdbx_seq_one_letter_code
_entity_poly.pdbx_strand_id
1 'polypeptide(L)'
;MDKEQVIELIQSAFDGVPQPDKLTLHVAEAHDNWDYDNDAIHWKKDHKGPWQDVPDDHLEECQFALSYLDPVGFRYYLPAFMVWYLRNYSHPGRVPLDNALYALERSVHEPKRKEFDDKKYSLFSEEQLRACAAFVRLLAEDTSGMTDEDFAERAYYKYWHQFDVY
;
A
#
# COMPACT_ATOMS: atom_id res chain seq x y z
N MET A 1 -3.09 -7.28 -17.55
CA MET A 1 -1.68 -6.84 -17.52
C MET A 1 -0.90 -7.91 -16.79
N ASP A 2 0.34 -8.16 -17.18
CA ASP A 2 1.21 -9.01 -16.35
C ASP A 2 1.77 -8.25 -15.15
N LYS A 3 2.46 -8.97 -14.26
CA LYS A 3 3.01 -8.44 -13.01
C LYS A 3 4.00 -7.31 -13.27
N GLU A 4 4.90 -7.47 -14.22
CA GLU A 4 5.93 -6.50 -14.58
C GLU A 4 5.31 -5.19 -15.09
N GLN A 5 4.28 -5.28 -15.94
CA GLN A 5 3.51 -4.13 -16.41
C GLN A 5 2.81 -3.38 -15.25
N VAL A 6 2.28 -4.10 -14.26
CA VAL A 6 1.65 -3.48 -13.08
C VAL A 6 2.71 -2.79 -12.21
N ILE A 7 3.88 -3.39 -12.04
CA ILE A 7 5.00 -2.75 -11.31
C ILE A 7 5.43 -1.45 -12.00
N GLU A 8 5.58 -1.45 -13.33
CA GLU A 8 5.93 -0.24 -14.10
C GLU A 8 4.86 0.85 -13.97
N LEU A 9 3.59 0.47 -14.03
CA LEU A 9 2.48 1.40 -13.83
C LEU A 9 2.51 2.04 -12.44
N ILE A 10 2.74 1.24 -11.38
CA ILE A 10 2.87 1.75 -10.01
C ILE A 10 4.07 2.69 -9.90
N GLN A 11 5.23 2.30 -10.45
CA GLN A 11 6.43 3.14 -10.45
C GLN A 11 6.16 4.50 -11.08
N SER A 12 5.56 4.51 -12.28
CA SER A 12 5.27 5.76 -12.99
C SER A 12 4.20 6.61 -12.32
N ALA A 13 3.14 6.00 -11.77
CA ALA A 13 2.02 6.74 -11.18
C ALA A 13 2.39 7.41 -9.85
N PHE A 14 3.32 6.81 -9.10
CA PHE A 14 3.77 7.32 -7.81
C PHE A 14 5.14 8.01 -7.87
N ASP A 15 5.73 8.19 -9.05
CA ASP A 15 7.01 8.87 -9.17
C ASP A 15 6.95 10.31 -8.62
N GLY A 16 8.00 10.72 -7.92
CA GLY A 16 8.09 12.06 -7.32
C GLY A 16 7.11 12.36 -6.17
N VAL A 17 6.39 11.36 -5.63
CA VAL A 17 5.55 11.56 -4.44
C VAL A 17 6.42 12.01 -3.25
N PRO A 18 6.05 13.08 -2.54
CA PRO A 18 6.85 13.61 -1.43
C PRO A 18 6.88 12.65 -0.25
N GLN A 19 8.06 12.52 0.35
CA GLN A 19 8.26 11.81 1.62
C GLN A 19 7.50 12.51 2.76
N PRO A 20 6.82 11.77 3.67
CA PRO A 20 6.16 12.38 4.83
C PRO A 20 7.17 12.89 5.86
N ASP A 21 6.84 14.01 6.50
CA ASP A 21 7.66 14.62 7.56
C ASP A 21 7.27 14.17 8.97
N LYS A 22 6.03 13.70 9.16
CA LYS A 22 5.44 13.41 10.49
C LYS A 22 5.29 11.92 10.75
N LEU A 23 4.33 11.28 10.07
CA LEU A 23 4.09 9.85 10.20
C LEU A 23 4.88 9.11 9.11
N THR A 24 6.14 8.83 9.42
CA THR A 24 7.02 7.98 8.62
C THR A 24 6.80 6.50 8.97
N LEU A 25 7.42 5.58 8.21
CA LEU A 25 7.10 4.16 8.28
C LEU A 25 7.30 3.56 9.68
N HIS A 26 8.48 3.74 10.27
CA HIS A 26 8.76 3.22 11.61
C HIS A 26 8.00 3.95 12.71
N VAL A 27 7.65 5.23 12.51
CA VAL A 27 6.81 5.97 13.45
C VAL A 27 5.40 5.39 13.46
N ALA A 28 4.83 5.12 12.28
CA ALA A 28 3.52 4.51 12.13
C ALA A 28 3.48 3.08 12.72
N GLU A 29 4.53 2.29 12.50
CA GLU A 29 4.67 0.97 13.14
C GLU A 29 4.78 1.07 14.67
N ALA A 30 5.49 2.07 15.18
CA ALA A 30 5.59 2.30 16.63
C ALA A 30 4.24 2.68 17.25
N HIS A 31 3.41 3.45 16.54
CA HIS A 31 2.07 3.82 16.99
C HIS A 31 1.13 2.60 17.10
N ASP A 32 1.26 1.63 16.18
CA ASP A 32 0.59 0.31 16.30
C ASP A 32 1.03 -0.42 17.57
N ASN A 33 2.32 -0.35 17.89
CA ASN A 33 2.93 -0.88 19.12
C ASN A 33 2.71 0.00 20.37
N TRP A 34 1.81 0.99 20.30
CA TRP A 34 1.46 1.91 21.38
C TRP A 34 2.61 2.82 21.87
N ASP A 35 3.65 2.99 21.05
CA ASP A 35 4.80 3.86 21.34
C ASP A 35 4.66 5.21 20.63
N TYR A 36 3.95 6.13 21.28
CA TYR A 36 3.68 7.49 20.78
C TYR A 36 4.68 8.55 21.27
N ASP A 37 5.53 8.20 22.24
CA ASP A 37 6.43 9.14 22.91
C ASP A 37 7.84 9.17 22.29
N ASN A 38 8.15 8.21 21.40
CA ASN A 38 9.50 8.01 20.85
C ASN A 38 9.59 8.24 19.33
N ASP A 39 8.69 9.02 18.73
CA ASP A 39 8.67 9.31 17.29
C ASP A 39 10.05 9.73 16.75
N ALA A 40 10.79 10.56 17.48
CA ALA A 40 12.10 11.04 17.06
C ALA A 40 13.18 9.93 17.00
N ILE A 41 12.99 8.82 17.71
CA ILE A 41 13.87 7.64 17.65
C ILE A 41 13.52 6.81 16.41
N HIS A 42 12.24 6.55 16.20
CA HIS A 42 11.77 5.76 15.06
C HIS A 42 12.00 6.46 13.72
N TRP A 43 11.77 7.77 13.65
CA TRP A 43 12.02 8.58 12.47
C TRP A 43 13.48 8.51 11.95
N LYS A 44 14.45 8.23 12.83
CA LYS A 44 15.86 8.07 12.46
C LYS A 44 16.17 6.76 11.75
N LYS A 45 15.30 5.74 11.91
CA LYS A 45 15.41 4.45 11.22
C LYS A 45 14.91 4.55 9.78
N ASP A 46 13.97 5.46 9.52
CA ASP A 46 13.38 5.60 8.20
C ASP A 46 14.39 6.03 7.14
N HIS A 47 14.34 5.33 6.01
CA HIS A 47 15.01 5.70 4.78
C HIS A 47 14.73 7.17 4.41
N LYS A 48 15.71 7.89 3.85
CA LYS A 48 15.55 9.26 3.34
C LYS A 48 15.83 9.27 1.85
N GLY A 49 14.84 9.62 1.05
CA GLY A 49 14.95 9.52 -0.41
C GLY A 49 13.60 9.27 -1.08
N PRO A 50 13.60 8.76 -2.31
CA PRO A 50 12.39 8.38 -3.02
C PRO A 50 11.82 7.06 -2.45
N TRP A 51 10.51 6.84 -2.58
CA TRP A 51 9.86 5.64 -2.02
C TRP A 51 10.37 4.35 -2.65
N GLN A 52 10.85 4.43 -3.90
CA GLN A 52 11.41 3.31 -4.66
C GLN A 52 12.65 2.71 -3.99
N ASP A 53 13.35 3.49 -3.16
CA ASP A 53 14.59 3.10 -2.48
C ASP A 53 14.36 2.70 -1.01
N VAL A 54 13.10 2.61 -0.56
CA VAL A 54 12.79 2.09 0.79
C VAL A 54 13.27 0.65 0.89
N PRO A 55 14.13 0.30 1.87
CA PRO A 55 14.67 -1.05 2.02
C PRO A 55 13.57 -2.09 2.27
N ASP A 56 13.73 -3.27 1.65
CA ASP A 56 12.80 -4.40 1.84
C ASP A 56 12.65 -4.77 3.32
N ASP A 57 13.75 -4.81 4.08
CA ASP A 57 13.72 -5.13 5.51
C ASP A 57 12.86 -4.13 6.31
N HIS A 58 12.80 -2.86 5.91
CA HIS A 58 11.91 -1.89 6.57
C HIS A 58 10.44 -2.21 6.33
N LEU A 59 10.09 -2.68 5.12
CA LEU A 59 8.72 -3.06 4.78
C LEU A 59 8.32 -4.34 5.54
N GLU A 60 9.26 -5.28 5.70
CA GLU A 60 9.07 -6.49 6.47
C GLU A 60 8.95 -6.25 7.98
N GLU A 61 9.70 -5.29 8.53
CA GLU A 61 9.65 -4.90 9.94
C GLU A 61 8.42 -4.03 10.26
N CYS A 62 7.84 -3.34 9.27
CA CYS A 62 6.76 -2.36 9.47
C CYS A 62 5.44 -2.76 8.80
N GLN A 63 4.97 -3.98 9.06
CA GLN A 63 3.83 -4.59 8.35
C GLN A 63 2.50 -3.91 8.69
N PHE A 64 2.37 -3.25 9.83
CA PHE A 64 1.11 -2.65 10.29
C PHE A 64 1.04 -1.14 10.06
N ALA A 65 2.18 -0.51 9.73
CA ALA A 65 2.32 0.91 9.50
C ALA A 65 1.27 1.52 8.56
N LEU A 66 0.86 0.83 7.47
CA LEU A 66 -0.09 1.36 6.49
C LEU A 66 -1.43 1.81 7.09
N SER A 67 -1.84 1.26 8.22
CA SER A 67 -3.09 1.63 8.92
C SER A 67 -2.96 2.94 9.73
N TYR A 68 -1.74 3.33 10.08
CA TYR A 68 -1.44 4.45 10.97
C TYR A 68 -0.90 5.68 10.24
N LEU A 69 -0.50 5.54 8.97
CA LEU A 69 -0.02 6.66 8.17
C LEU A 69 -1.13 7.72 7.93
N ASP A 70 -0.71 8.98 7.89
CA ASP A 70 -1.54 10.06 7.36
C ASP A 70 -1.65 9.97 5.81
N PRO A 71 -2.50 10.80 5.16
CA PRO A 71 -2.65 10.72 3.70
C PRO A 71 -1.34 10.94 2.91
N VAL A 72 -0.38 11.71 3.44
CA VAL A 72 0.91 11.95 2.78
C VAL A 72 1.77 10.70 2.86
N GLY A 73 1.92 10.15 4.06
CA GLY A 73 2.69 8.94 4.29
C GLY A 73 2.09 7.73 3.59
N PHE A 74 0.76 7.61 3.59
CA PHE A 74 0.09 6.52 2.90
C PHE A 74 0.34 6.57 1.39
N ARG A 75 0.22 7.75 0.76
CA ARG A 75 0.54 7.93 -0.66
C ARG A 75 2.00 7.60 -0.99
N TYR A 76 2.93 7.85 -0.05
CA TYR A 76 4.35 7.57 -0.22
C TYR A 76 4.71 6.09 -0.03
N TYR A 77 4.22 5.43 1.03
CA TYR A 77 4.64 4.04 1.36
C TYR A 77 3.79 2.96 0.69
N LEU A 78 2.51 3.20 0.40
CA LEU A 78 1.66 2.23 -0.29
C LEU A 78 2.29 1.65 -1.58
N PRO A 79 2.84 2.46 -2.52
CA PRO A 79 3.47 1.91 -3.72
C PRO A 79 4.69 1.03 -3.42
N ALA A 80 5.47 1.34 -2.37
CA ALA A 80 6.58 0.49 -1.95
C ALA A 80 6.09 -0.90 -1.51
N PHE A 81 5.04 -0.96 -0.69
CA PHE A 81 4.41 -2.22 -0.28
C PHE A 81 3.81 -2.99 -1.46
N MET A 82 3.11 -2.32 -2.40
CA MET A 82 2.55 -2.98 -3.57
C MET A 82 3.65 -3.60 -4.46
N VAL A 83 4.73 -2.87 -4.73
CA VAL A 83 5.85 -3.37 -5.54
C VAL A 83 6.59 -4.50 -4.83
N TRP A 84 6.83 -4.36 -3.52
CA TRP A 84 7.43 -5.42 -2.72
C TRP A 84 6.56 -6.67 -2.74
N TYR A 85 5.24 -6.53 -2.56
CA TYR A 85 4.30 -7.64 -2.58
C TYR A 85 4.40 -8.42 -3.89
N LEU A 86 4.26 -7.72 -5.03
CA LEU A 86 4.31 -8.34 -6.35
C LEU A 86 5.63 -9.09 -6.60
N ARG A 87 6.76 -8.58 -6.08
CA ARG A 87 8.05 -9.23 -6.22
C ARG A 87 8.20 -10.49 -5.36
N ASN A 88 7.46 -10.59 -4.25
CA ASN A 88 7.76 -11.54 -3.17
C ASN A 88 6.63 -12.50 -2.78
N TYR A 89 5.37 -12.27 -3.19
CA TYR A 89 4.24 -13.10 -2.73
C TYR A 89 4.36 -14.59 -3.08
N SER A 90 5.10 -14.93 -4.14
CA SER A 90 5.38 -16.33 -4.52
C SER A 90 6.76 -16.83 -4.08
N HIS A 91 7.54 -16.04 -3.34
CA HIS A 91 8.89 -16.38 -2.95
C HIS A 91 8.91 -17.32 -1.74
N PRO A 92 9.49 -18.55 -1.83
CA PRO A 92 9.36 -19.59 -0.80
C PRO A 92 10.04 -19.27 0.53
N GLY A 93 10.89 -18.25 0.58
CA GLY A 93 11.59 -17.79 1.79
C GLY A 93 11.04 -16.51 2.41
N ARG A 94 9.93 -15.96 1.90
CA ARG A 94 9.33 -14.71 2.41
C ARG A 94 7.86 -14.95 2.73
N VAL A 95 7.39 -14.34 3.81
CA VAL A 95 5.96 -14.38 4.17
C VAL A 95 5.24 -13.34 3.30
N PRO A 96 4.18 -13.71 2.58
CA PRO A 96 3.36 -12.74 1.85
C PRO A 96 2.84 -11.65 2.79
N LEU A 97 3.05 -10.39 2.40
CA LEU A 97 2.56 -9.24 3.15
C LEU A 97 1.27 -8.74 2.52
N ASP A 98 0.16 -9.41 2.80
CA ASP A 98 -1.16 -9.01 2.28
C ASP A 98 -1.64 -7.65 2.84
N ASN A 99 -0.86 -7.02 3.73
CA ASN A 99 -1.14 -5.69 4.27
C ASN A 99 -1.33 -4.63 3.16
N ALA A 100 -0.62 -4.74 2.03
CA ALA A 100 -0.81 -3.88 0.87
C ALA A 100 -2.22 -4.04 0.29
N LEU A 101 -2.67 -5.28 0.12
CA LEU A 101 -4.00 -5.63 -0.38
C LEU A 101 -5.10 -5.22 0.62
N TYR A 102 -4.93 -5.50 1.90
CA TYR A 102 -5.89 -5.14 2.93
C TYR A 102 -6.01 -3.62 3.12
N ALA A 103 -4.91 -2.87 2.95
CA ALA A 103 -4.93 -1.41 2.99
C ALA A 103 -5.74 -0.78 1.83
N LEU A 104 -5.97 -1.55 0.76
CA LEU A 104 -6.80 -1.18 -0.39
C LEU A 104 -8.27 -1.56 -0.20
N GLU A 105 -8.68 -2.11 0.94
CA GLU A 105 -10.11 -2.30 1.22
C GLU A 105 -10.82 -0.95 1.31
N ARG A 106 -11.96 -0.84 0.64
CA ARG A 106 -12.79 0.37 0.65
C ARG A 106 -14.14 0.07 1.30
N SER A 107 -14.48 0.84 2.32
CA SER A 107 -15.82 0.83 2.90
C SER A 107 -16.74 1.75 2.14
N VAL A 108 -17.83 1.20 1.59
CA VAL A 108 -18.84 1.97 0.85
C VAL A 108 -20.16 2.10 1.61
N HIS A 109 -20.38 1.27 2.64
CA HIS A 109 -21.65 1.21 3.36
C HIS A 109 -21.56 1.66 4.82
N GLU A 110 -20.37 1.66 5.43
CA GLU A 110 -20.17 2.16 6.79
C GLU A 110 -19.64 3.60 6.71
N PRO A 111 -20.44 4.62 7.11
CA PRO A 111 -20.11 6.02 6.82
C PRO A 111 -18.79 6.50 7.41
N LYS A 112 -18.42 6.08 8.64
CA LYS A 112 -17.20 6.57 9.29
C LYS A 112 -15.95 6.02 8.61
N ARG A 113 -15.95 4.74 8.27
CA ARG A 113 -14.86 4.09 7.54
C ARG A 113 -14.80 4.60 6.11
N LYS A 114 -15.94 4.89 5.47
CA LYS A 114 -15.94 5.55 4.16
C LYS A 114 -15.26 6.92 4.22
N GLU A 115 -15.60 7.75 5.21
CA GLU A 115 -14.98 9.07 5.39
C GLU A 115 -13.47 8.95 5.67
N PHE A 116 -13.09 8.00 6.51
CA PHE A 116 -11.68 7.69 6.77
C PHE A 116 -10.94 7.29 5.49
N ASP A 117 -11.51 6.36 4.71
CA ASP A 117 -10.93 5.93 3.45
C ASP A 117 -10.87 7.10 2.46
N ASP A 118 -11.94 7.88 2.26
CA ASP A 118 -11.95 9.06 1.40
C ASP A 118 -10.83 10.05 1.77
N LYS A 119 -10.62 10.28 3.08
CA LYS A 119 -9.53 11.11 3.57
C LYS A 119 -8.16 10.51 3.26
N LYS A 120 -7.99 9.19 3.45
CA LYS A 120 -6.72 8.49 3.21
C LYS A 120 -6.26 8.60 1.75
N TYR A 121 -7.20 8.52 0.81
CA TYR A 121 -6.93 8.62 -0.63
C TYR A 121 -7.09 10.05 -1.19
N SER A 122 -7.37 11.05 -0.35
CA SER A 122 -7.67 12.43 -0.78
C SER A 122 -6.55 13.12 -1.58
N LEU A 123 -5.32 12.60 -1.52
CA LEU A 123 -4.15 13.12 -2.22
C LEU A 123 -3.80 12.35 -3.49
N PHE A 124 -4.55 11.30 -3.82
CA PHE A 124 -4.23 10.42 -4.95
C PHE A 124 -4.68 11.05 -6.26
N SER A 125 -3.83 11.02 -7.29
CA SER A 125 -4.26 11.33 -8.64
C SER A 125 -5.09 10.17 -9.23
N GLU A 126 -5.72 10.43 -10.37
CA GLU A 126 -6.42 9.39 -11.11
C GLU A 126 -5.47 8.27 -11.56
N GLU A 127 -4.25 8.60 -12.00
CA GLU A 127 -3.22 7.64 -12.37
C GLU A 127 -2.82 6.74 -11.18
N GLN A 128 -2.75 7.30 -9.97
CA GLN A 128 -2.43 6.55 -8.75
C GLN A 128 -3.56 5.60 -8.38
N LEU A 129 -4.82 6.03 -8.49
CA LEU A 129 -5.99 5.17 -8.27
C LEU A 129 -6.06 4.05 -9.31
N ARG A 130 -5.75 4.32 -10.57
CA ARG A 130 -5.65 3.31 -11.64
C ARG A 130 -4.55 2.29 -11.37
N ALA A 131 -3.38 2.72 -10.87
CA ALA A 131 -2.31 1.82 -10.48
C ALA A 131 -2.71 0.89 -9.33
N CYS A 132 -3.41 1.42 -8.31
CA CYS A 132 -3.99 0.61 -7.24
C CYS A 132 -5.03 -0.39 -7.80
N ALA A 133 -5.90 0.04 -8.70
CA ALA A 133 -6.89 -0.86 -9.32
C ALA A 133 -6.24 -1.99 -10.11
N ALA A 134 -5.20 -1.70 -10.90
CA ALA A 134 -4.44 -2.70 -11.64
C ALA A 134 -3.75 -3.72 -10.71
N PHE A 135 -3.22 -3.27 -9.57
CA PHE A 135 -2.69 -4.15 -8.53
C PHE A 135 -3.77 -5.09 -7.98
N VAL A 136 -4.90 -4.57 -7.51
CA VAL A 136 -5.98 -5.41 -6.94
C VAL A 136 -6.54 -6.37 -7.99
N ARG A 137 -6.71 -5.91 -9.22
CA ARG A 137 -7.18 -6.75 -10.34
C ARG A 137 -6.23 -7.91 -10.62
N LEU A 138 -4.92 -7.65 -10.65
CA LEU A 138 -3.92 -8.70 -10.88
C LEU A 138 -4.01 -9.80 -9.83
N LEU A 139 -4.22 -9.43 -8.55
CA LEU A 139 -4.37 -10.41 -7.46
C LEU A 139 -5.73 -11.12 -7.51
N ALA A 140 -6.79 -10.45 -7.94
CA ALA A 140 -8.10 -11.05 -8.15
C ALA A 140 -8.11 -12.08 -9.30
N GLU A 141 -7.24 -11.90 -10.29
CA GLU A 141 -7.06 -12.82 -11.42
C GLU A 141 -6.02 -13.92 -11.13
N ASP A 142 -5.34 -13.90 -9.98
CA ASP A 142 -4.34 -14.91 -9.62
C ASP A 142 -5.02 -16.24 -9.23
N THR A 143 -4.65 -17.32 -9.90
CA THR A 143 -5.13 -18.67 -9.62
C THR A 143 -4.07 -19.55 -8.95
N SER A 144 -2.95 -18.97 -8.50
CA SER A 144 -1.83 -19.70 -7.92
C SER A 144 -2.09 -20.19 -6.49
N GLY A 145 -3.05 -19.58 -5.78
CA GLY A 145 -3.31 -19.81 -4.35
C GLY A 145 -2.22 -19.25 -3.43
N MET A 146 -1.39 -18.33 -3.93
CA MET A 146 -0.30 -17.67 -3.18
C MET A 146 -0.71 -16.31 -2.60
N THR A 147 -1.93 -15.86 -2.89
CA THR A 147 -2.49 -14.56 -2.48
C THR A 147 -3.81 -14.78 -1.76
N ASP A 148 -4.42 -13.75 -1.20
CA ASP A 148 -5.84 -13.81 -0.81
C ASP A 148 -6.72 -13.37 -2.00
N GLU A 149 -6.84 -14.25 -3.01
CA GLU A 149 -7.58 -13.95 -4.25
C GLU A 149 -9.07 -13.66 -3.99
N ASP A 150 -9.69 -14.35 -3.02
CA ASP A 150 -11.08 -14.14 -2.62
C ASP A 150 -11.29 -12.73 -2.03
N PHE A 151 -10.32 -12.23 -1.27
CA PHE A 151 -10.34 -10.85 -0.81
C PHE A 151 -10.11 -9.86 -1.95
N ALA A 152 -9.12 -10.11 -2.81
CA ALA A 152 -8.81 -9.25 -3.94
C ALA A 152 -10.00 -9.11 -4.88
N GLU A 153 -10.66 -10.20 -5.24
CA GLU A 153 -11.85 -10.22 -6.10
C GLU A 153 -12.97 -9.36 -5.50
N ARG A 154 -13.26 -9.53 -4.21
CA ARG A 154 -14.28 -8.72 -3.52
C ARG A 154 -13.90 -7.25 -3.49
N ALA A 155 -12.66 -6.91 -3.15
CA ALA A 155 -12.19 -5.52 -3.13
C ALA A 155 -12.29 -4.88 -4.53
N TYR A 156 -11.94 -5.65 -5.56
CA TYR A 156 -11.97 -5.22 -6.95
C TYR A 156 -13.39 -4.87 -7.41
N TYR A 157 -14.32 -5.82 -7.36
CA TYR A 157 -15.69 -5.60 -7.83
C TYR A 157 -16.48 -4.65 -6.92
N LYS A 158 -16.13 -4.52 -5.64
CA LYS A 158 -16.77 -3.57 -4.73
C LYS A 158 -16.42 -2.11 -5.02
N TYR A 159 -15.18 -1.83 -5.45
CA TYR A 159 -14.73 -0.45 -5.64
C TYR A 159 -13.75 -0.26 -6.79
N TRP A 160 -12.68 -1.06 -6.88
CA TRP A 160 -11.58 -0.72 -7.78
C TRP A 160 -11.89 -0.86 -9.28
N HIS A 161 -12.84 -1.71 -9.67
CA HIS A 161 -13.25 -1.90 -11.07
C HIS A 161 -13.69 -0.60 -11.79
N GLN A 162 -14.07 0.45 -11.05
CA GLN A 162 -14.47 1.73 -11.63
C GLN A 162 -13.31 2.50 -12.27
N PHE A 163 -12.06 2.14 -11.95
CA PHE A 163 -10.86 2.77 -12.49
C PHE A 163 -10.25 1.97 -13.65
N ASP A 164 -10.88 0.89 -14.07
CA ASP A 164 -10.50 0.20 -15.29
C ASP A 164 -10.86 1.05 -16.51
N VAL A 165 -9.88 1.29 -17.36
CA VAL A 165 -10.07 1.99 -18.63
C VAL A 165 -10.35 0.93 -19.70
N TYR A 166 -11.54 0.98 -20.31
CA TYR A 166 -11.90 0.19 -21.48
C TYR A 166 -11.16 0.66 -22.74
#